data_AF-A0A496XHZ5-F1
#
_entry.id   AF-A0A496XHZ5-F1
#
_cell.length_a   1.000
_cell.length_b   1.000
_cell.length_c   1.000
_cell.angle_alpha   90.00
_cell.angle_beta   90.00
_cell.angle_gamma   90.00
#
_symmetry.space_group_name_H-M   'P 1'
#
loop_
_entity.id
_entity.type
_entity.pdbx_description
1 polymer ?
#
loop_
_entity_poly.entity_id
_entity_poly.type
_entity_poly.pdbx_seq_one_letter_code
_entity_poly.pdbx_strand_id
1 'polypeptide(L)'
;MSATAYKGHTKEYILVFILLTVLTVVEMFIPSLENVSRLVKGILLTVLAGSKAFFVAYFFMHLKEEKPWLKFIAVIPLSAALFAFALVLEGMYR
;
A
#
# COMPACT_ATOMS: atom_id res chain seq x y z
N MET A 1 -24.93 -29.01 19.84
CA MET A 1 -23.94 -27.94 19.70
C MET A 1 -23.38 -28.04 18.29
N SER A 2 -23.83 -27.18 17.37
CA SER A 2 -23.38 -27.18 15.97
C SER A 2 -21.96 -26.66 15.88
N ALA A 3 -21.03 -27.51 15.44
CA ALA A 3 -19.65 -27.14 15.17
C ALA A 3 -19.61 -26.20 13.96
N THR A 4 -19.62 -24.90 14.21
CA THR A 4 -19.34 -23.88 13.20
C THR A 4 -17.87 -24.00 12.81
N ALA A 5 -17.63 -24.59 11.64
CA ALA A 5 -16.32 -24.64 11.01
C ALA A 5 -15.80 -23.21 10.81
N TYR A 6 -14.88 -22.77 11.68
CA TYR A 6 -14.14 -21.52 11.53
C TYR A 6 -13.37 -21.59 10.21
N LYS A 7 -13.88 -20.92 9.16
CA LYS A 7 -13.11 -20.68 7.93
C LYS A 7 -12.00 -19.71 8.28
N GLY A 8 -10.83 -20.23 8.63
CA GLY A 8 -9.65 -19.42 8.90
C GLY A 8 -9.26 -18.62 7.65
N HIS A 9 -9.52 -17.31 7.65
CA HIS A 9 -9.01 -16.37 6.64
C HIS A 9 -7.48 -16.23 6.67
N THR A 10 -6.80 -16.98 7.55
CA THR A 10 -5.35 -17.11 7.67
C THR A 10 -4.66 -17.37 6.32
N LYS A 11 -5.31 -18.11 5.41
CA LYS A 11 -4.76 -18.38 4.07
C LYS A 11 -4.65 -17.11 3.20
N GLU A 12 -5.64 -16.23 3.26
CA GLU A 12 -5.61 -14.94 2.55
C GLU A 12 -4.53 -14.02 3.11
N TYR A 13 -4.38 -13.97 4.44
CA TYR A 13 -3.31 -13.18 5.07
C TYR A 13 -1.92 -13.67 4.70
N ILE A 14 -1.68 -14.98 4.72
CA ILE A 14 -0.39 -15.56 4.35
C ILE A 14 -0.08 -15.30 2.87
N LEU A 15 -1.08 -15.40 1.98
CA LEU A 15 -0.91 -15.08 0.56
C LEU A 15 -0.47 -13.63 0.35
N VAL A 16 -1.15 -12.68 1.01
CA VAL A 16 -0.84 -11.24 0.91
C VAL A 16 0.51 -10.92 1.53
N PHE A 17 0.86 -11.58 2.64
CA PHE A 17 2.17 -11.45 3.25
C PHE A 17 3.29 -11.85 2.27
N ILE A 18 3.16 -13.01 1.62
CA ILE A 18 4.13 -13.45 0.60
C ILE A 18 4.20 -12.45 -0.55
N LEU A 19 3.06 -11.95 -1.02
CA LEU A 19 3.00 -10.94 -2.09
C LEU A 19 3.74 -9.65 -1.70
N LEU A 20 3.51 -9.14 -0.48
CA LEU A 20 4.19 -7.96 0.05
C LEU A 20 5.70 -8.18 0.23
N THR A 21 6.10 -9.38 0.67
CA THR A 21 7.51 -9.76 0.77
C THR A 21 8.17 -9.73 -0.61
N VAL A 22 7.57 -10.37 -1.61
CA VAL A 22 8.08 -10.36 -2.99
C VAL A 22 8.19 -8.94 -3.51
N LEU A 23 7.16 -8.11 -3.31
CA LEU A 23 7.16 -6.71 -3.76
C LEU A 23 8.27 -5.89 -3.07
N THR A 24 8.64 -6.24 -1.84
CA THR A 24 9.72 -5.59 -1.08
C THR A 24 11.10 -6.04 -1.55
N VAL A 25 11.27 -7.33 -1.82
CA VAL A 25 12.50 -7.86 -2.41
C VAL A 25 12.75 -7.21 -3.77
N VAL A 26 11.73 -7.11 -4.64
CA VAL A 26 11.83 -6.44 -5.93
C VAL A 26 12.22 -4.96 -5.76
N GLU A 27 11.60 -4.25 -4.82
CA GLU A 27 11.92 -2.84 -4.56
C GLU A 27 13.38 -2.64 -4.13
N MET A 28 13.94 -3.58 -3.37
CA MET A 28 15.36 -3.55 -2.94
C MET A 28 16.35 -3.64 -4.12
N PHE A 29 15.96 -4.27 -5.23
CA PHE A 29 16.81 -4.39 -6.41
C PHE A 29 16.77 -3.17 -7.35
N ILE A 30 15.72 -2.35 -7.29
CA ILE A 30 15.58 -1.15 -8.13
C ILE A 30 16.70 -0.11 -7.94
N PRO A 31 17.15 0.23 -6.72
CA PRO A 31 18.24 1.19 -6.56
C PRO A 31 19.55 0.70 -7.19
N SER A 32 19.77 -0.62 -7.23
CA SER A 32 20.95 -1.27 -7.81
C SER A 32 20.99 -1.26 -9.34
N LEU A 33 19.93 -0.84 -10.03
CA LEU A 33 19.92 -0.69 -11.48
C LEU A 33 20.68 0.59 -11.88
N GLU A 34 21.92 0.49 -12.37
CA GLU A 34 22.74 1.66 -12.74
C GLU A 34 22.23 2.42 -13.98
N ASN A 35 21.50 1.76 -14.89
CA ASN A 35 21.06 2.34 -16.16
C ASN A 35 19.78 3.21 -16.09
N VAL A 36 19.35 3.64 -14.90
CA VAL A 36 18.06 4.33 -14.72
C VAL A 36 18.27 5.71 -14.09
N SER A 37 17.70 6.75 -14.71
CA SER A 37 17.72 8.13 -14.20
C SER A 37 17.13 8.22 -12.78
N ARG A 38 17.70 9.09 -11.95
CA ARG A 38 17.31 9.29 -10.54
C ARG A 38 15.81 9.59 -10.38
N LEU A 39 15.22 10.32 -11.33
CA LEU A 39 13.77 10.59 -11.34
C LEU A 39 12.94 9.33 -11.58
N VAL A 40 13.34 8.50 -12.54
CA VAL A 40 12.63 7.26 -12.87
C VAL A 40 12.73 6.26 -11.72
N LYS A 41 13.88 6.18 -11.04
CA LYS A 41 14.03 5.40 -9.81
C LYS A 41 13.07 5.89 -8.71
N GLY A 42 12.99 7.20 -8.51
CA GLY A 42 12.08 7.80 -7.53
C GLY A 42 10.61 7.43 -7.81
N ILE A 43 10.15 7.60 -9.05
CA ILE A 43 8.79 7.27 -9.46
C ILE A 43 8.49 5.77 -9.24
N LEU A 44 9.40 4.89 -9.66
CA LEU A 44 9.27 3.44 -9.46
C LEU A 44 9.11 3.08 -7.98
N LEU A 45 10.00 3.60 -7.12
CA LEU A 45 9.95 3.35 -5.68
C LEU A 45 8.65 3.87 -5.06
N THR A 46 8.18 5.06 -5.45
CA THR A 46 6.91 5.62 -4.97
C THR A 46 5.71 4.77 -5.39
N VAL A 47 5.68 4.29 -6.64
CA VAL A 47 4.58 3.43 -7.13
C VAL A 47 4.58 2.07 -6.42
N LEU A 48 5.75 1.48 -6.18
CA LEU A 48 5.88 0.22 -5.43
C LEU A 48 5.47 0.37 -3.97
N ALA A 49 5.89 1.44 -3.30
CA ALA A 49 5.48 1.77 -1.95
C ALA A 49 3.95 2.00 -1.87
N GLY A 50 3.38 2.75 -2.83
CA GLY A 50 1.93 2.98 -2.92
C GLY A 50 1.14 1.69 -3.15
N SER A 51 1.64 0.79 -3.99
CA SER A 51 1.03 -0.53 -4.22
C SER A 51 0.98 -1.36 -2.94
N LYS A 52 2.07 -1.41 -2.16
CA LYS A 52 2.09 -2.10 -0.86
C LYS A 52 1.09 -1.51 0.12
N ALA A 53 1.04 -0.18 0.23
CA ALA A 53 0.09 0.51 1.08
C ALA A 53 -1.36 0.16 0.69
N PHE A 54 -1.64 0.06 -0.61
CA PHE A 54 -2.94 -0.39 -1.12
C PHE A 54 -3.25 -1.85 -0.75
N PHE A 55 -2.30 -2.77 -0.92
CA PHE A 55 -2.49 -4.18 -0.51
C PHE A 55 -2.73 -4.31 1.00
N VAL A 56 -1.99 -3.56 1.82
CA VAL A 56 -2.20 -3.52 3.28
C VAL A 56 -3.57 -2.94 3.62
N ALA A 57 -3.98 -1.84 3.00
CA ALA A 57 -5.31 -1.24 3.23
C ALA A 57 -6.46 -2.17 2.79
N TYR A 58 -6.31 -2.86 1.65
CA TYR A 58 -7.37 -3.71 1.13
C TYR A 58 -7.53 -5.01 1.94
N PHE A 59 -6.41 -5.65 2.32
CA PHE A 59 -6.43 -6.98 2.95
C PHE A 59 -6.25 -6.95 4.47
N PHE A 60 -5.40 -6.07 5.01
CA PHE A 60 -5.09 -6.03 6.44
C PHE A 60 -6.10 -5.21 7.24
N MET A 61 -6.67 -4.15 6.66
CA MET A 61 -7.72 -3.34 7.32
C MET A 61 -9.14 -3.92 7.17
N HIS A 62 -9.32 -5.17 6.71
CA HIS A 62 -10.65 -5.82 6.60
C HIS A 62 -11.73 -5.03 5.82
N LEU A 63 -11.33 -4.03 5.01
CA LEU A 63 -12.27 -3.19 4.24
C LEU A 63 -13.09 -4.01 3.23
N LYS A 64 -12.72 -5.26 2.94
CA LYS A 64 -13.51 -6.19 2.13
C LYS A 64 -14.79 -6.66 2.83
N GLU A 65 -14.82 -6.71 4.17
CA GLU A 65 -15.96 -7.23 4.95
C GLU A 65 -16.72 -6.17 5.76
N GLU A 66 -16.19 -4.94 5.90
CA GLU A 66 -16.83 -3.90 6.71
C GLU A 66 -17.69 -2.88 5.92
N LYS A 67 -18.61 -2.23 6.66
CA LYS A 67 -19.55 -1.23 6.13
C LYS A 67 -18.79 -0.11 5.39
N PRO A 68 -19.35 0.42 4.29
CA PRO A 68 -18.70 1.46 3.47
C PRO A 68 -18.36 2.76 4.23
N TRP A 69 -18.93 2.97 5.42
CA TRP A 69 -18.64 4.13 6.27
C TRP A 69 -17.27 4.06 6.96
N LEU A 70 -16.78 2.87 7.32
CA LEU A 70 -15.43 2.70 7.90
C LEU A 70 -14.32 2.91 6.86
N LYS A 71 -14.59 2.61 5.58
CA LYS A 71 -13.69 2.93 4.46
C LYS A 71 -13.37 4.42 4.39
N PHE A 72 -14.32 5.28 4.76
CA PHE A 72 -14.14 6.73 4.71
C PHE A 72 -13.10 7.22 5.72
N ILE A 73 -13.02 6.59 6.90
CA ILE A 73 -12.04 6.93 7.93
C ILE A 73 -10.63 6.55 7.49
N ALA A 74 -10.46 5.42 6.81
CA ALA A 74 -9.17 5.01 6.25
C ALA A 74 -8.66 5.96 5.15
N VAL A 75 -9.54 6.72 4.50
CA VAL A 75 -9.19 7.70 3.45
C VAL A 75 -8.72 9.04 4.03
N ILE A 76 -9.02 9.35 5.30
CA ILE A 76 -8.59 10.60 5.96
C ILE A 76 -7.07 10.79 5.95
N PRO A 77 -6.23 9.82 6.37
CA PRO A 77 -4.78 10.01 6.27
C PRO A 77 -4.27 10.15 4.83
N LEU A 78 -4.99 9.61 3.84
CA LEU A 78 -4.66 9.77 2.43
C LEU A 78 -4.92 11.21 1.94
N SER A 79 -6.01 11.85 2.39
CA SER A 79 -6.30 13.25 2.03
C SER A 79 -5.29 14.21 2.65
N ALA A 80 -4.83 13.94 3.87
CA ALA A 80 -3.74 14.70 4.50
C ALA A 80 -2.42 14.58 3.73
N ALA A 81 -2.09 13.38 3.24
CA ALA A 81 -0.90 13.16 2.41
C ALA A 81 -0.99 13.90 1.07
N LEU A 82 -2.17 13.91 0.42
CA LEU A 82 -2.40 14.67 -0.81
C LEU A 82 -2.28 16.18 -0.59
N PHE A 83 -2.80 16.69 0.53
CA PHE A 83 -2.67 18.09 0.89
C PHE A 83 -1.21 18.48 1.15
N ALA A 84 -0.45 17.65 1.87
CA ALA A 84 0.97 17.86 2.07
C ALA A 84 1.76 17.85 0.74
N PHE A 85 1.42 16.93 -0.17
CA PHE A 85 2.04 16.88 -1.50
C PHE A 85 1.76 18.14 -2.32
N ALA A 86 0.52 18.64 -2.30
CA ALA A 86 0.15 19.89 -2.96
C ALA A 86 0.93 21.09 -2.40
N LEU A 87 1.07 21.19 -1.07
CA LEU A 87 1.86 22.25 -0.42
C LEU A 87 3.35 22.19 -0.80
N VAL A 88 3.93 20.98 -0.91
CA VAL A 88 5.32 20.82 -1.35
C VAL A 88 5.48 21.27 -2.80
N LEU A 89 4.54 20.93 -3.68
CA LEU A 89 4.57 21.39 -5.08
C LEU A 89 4.44 22.91 -5.19
N GLU A 90 3.53 23.51 -4.43
CA GLU A 90 3.38 24.98 -4.36
C GLU A 90 4.67 25.63 -3.86
N GLY A 91 5.28 25.08 -2.80
CA GLY A 91 6.55 25.55 -2.26
C GLY A 91 7.75 25.38 -3.19
N MET A 92 7.73 24.39 -4.10
CA MET A 92 8.78 24.20 -5.11
C MET A 92 8.65 25.15 -6.31
N TYR A 93 7.43 25.59 -6.64
CA TYR A 93 7.16 26.46 -7.79
C TYR A 93 7.37 27.96 -7.47
N ARG A 94 7.64 28.29 -6.21
CA ARG A 94 7.82 29.65 -5.69
C ARG A 94 9.29 29.95 -5.44
#